data_AF-A0A133ZZ41-F1
#
_entry.id   AF-A0A133ZZ41-F1
#
_cell.length_a   1.000
_cell.length_b   1.000
_cell.length_c   1.000
_cell.angle_alpha   90.00
_cell.angle_beta   90.00
_cell.angle_gamma   90.00
#
_symmetry.space_group_name_H-M   'P 1'
#
loop_
_entity.id
_entity.type
_entity.pdbx_description
1 polymer ?
#
loop_
_entity_poly.entity_id
_entity_poly.type
_entity_poly.pdbx_seq_one_letter_code
_entity_poly.pdbx_strand_id
1 'polypeptide(L)'
;MLEIKRKIYDDKDWYEEYIQVLKDGKEIHYSESFKLPKYENGNYVFYLNYGNIEYYKFFKIYLKKWKDKIYFIPKYNFCNEKVYGYLPLEFLENDIKKILENKEEINKIKKLTIKDILCEWACNSQFREFCNSFEDYQKKLANEIYFVDNEIINNDISGKFEKIFGMKNKKIEKINVEEVEKLDKISIYLENGKVWEAFFKKDKKIYLNTGISVSFEINEIL
;
A
#
# COMPACT_ATOMS: atom_id res chain seq x y z
N MET A 1 16.19 1.05 6.55
CA MET A 1 16.01 2.41 7.10
C MET A 1 15.37 3.33 6.08
N LEU A 2 14.24 3.96 6.43
CA LEU A 2 13.54 4.94 5.58
C LEU A 2 13.87 6.35 6.04
N GLU A 3 14.04 7.27 5.08
CA GLU A 3 14.29 8.68 5.36
C GLU A 3 13.53 9.55 4.35
N ILE A 4 13.03 10.70 4.82
CA ILE A 4 12.38 11.70 3.97
C ILE A 4 12.89 13.09 4.31
N LYS A 5 13.24 13.84 3.26
CA LYS A 5 13.85 15.18 3.35
C LYS A 5 13.12 16.16 2.46
N ARG A 6 13.03 17.39 2.96
CA ARG A 6 12.70 18.58 2.19
C ARG A 6 14.00 19.36 2.01
N LYS A 7 14.49 19.51 0.77
CA LYS A 7 15.72 20.21 0.42
C LYS A 7 15.35 21.54 -0.20
N ILE A 8 15.91 22.63 0.31
CA ILE A 8 15.68 24.00 -0.18
C ILE A 8 17.00 24.50 -0.77
N TYR A 9 16.94 24.98 -2.00
CA TYR A 9 17.98 25.75 -2.66
C TYR A 9 17.46 27.17 -2.82
N ASP A 10 18.09 28.12 -2.14
CA ASP A 10 17.68 29.52 -2.10
C ASP A 10 18.91 30.37 -2.40
N ASP A 11 18.99 30.86 -3.63
CA ASP A 11 19.95 31.88 -4.05
C ASP A 11 19.17 33.14 -4.47
N LYS A 12 19.83 34.30 -4.50
CA LYS A 12 19.21 35.63 -4.65
C LYS A 12 18.23 35.77 -5.82
N ASP A 13 18.36 34.93 -6.84
CA ASP A 13 17.52 34.93 -8.03
C ASP A 13 16.63 33.68 -8.18
N TRP A 14 16.89 32.58 -7.45
CA TRP A 14 16.32 31.25 -7.69
C TRP A 14 15.96 30.52 -6.38
N TYR A 15 14.68 30.17 -6.23
CA TYR A 15 14.17 29.34 -5.14
C TYR A 15 13.66 28.01 -5.70
N GLU A 16 14.32 26.91 -5.35
CA GLU A 16 13.89 25.56 -5.68
C GLU A 16 13.79 24.71 -4.43
N GLU A 17 12.78 23.87 -4.39
CA GLU A 17 12.57 22.98 -3.26
C GLU A 17 12.23 21.59 -3.76
N TYR A 18 12.80 20.57 -3.12
CA TYR A 18 12.70 19.19 -3.52
C TYR A 18 12.32 18.30 -2.35
N ILE A 19 11.57 17.24 -2.63
CA ILE A 19 11.36 16.15 -1.70
C ILE A 19 12.21 14.96 -2.13
N GLN A 20 13.01 14.45 -1.19
CA GLN A 20 13.79 13.24 -1.37
C GLN A 20 13.29 12.16 -0.42
N VAL A 21 13.05 10.95 -0.93
CA VAL A 21 12.79 9.76 -0.12
C VAL A 21 13.89 8.74 -0.37
N LEU A 22 14.51 8.28 0.71
CA LEU A 22 15.55 7.25 0.69
C LEU A 22 15.02 6.00 1.39
N LYS A 23 15.27 4.83 0.78
CA LYS A 23 15.11 3.52 1.40
C LYS A 23 16.44 2.81 1.38
N ASP A 24 16.95 2.48 2.57
CA ASP A 24 18.24 1.82 2.77
C ASP A 24 19.39 2.59 2.10
N GLY A 25 19.34 3.92 2.20
CA GLY A 25 20.30 4.84 1.58
C GLY A 25 20.11 5.04 0.07
N LYS A 26 19.25 4.26 -0.59
CA LYS A 26 18.94 4.40 -2.00
C LYS A 26 17.79 5.37 -2.23
N GLU A 27 17.94 6.28 -3.17
CA GLU A 27 16.87 7.18 -3.60
C GLU A 27 15.76 6.42 -4.32
N ILE A 28 14.56 6.52 -3.76
CA ILE A 28 13.32 6.00 -4.34
C ILE A 28 12.36 7.14 -4.68
N HIS A 29 12.69 8.39 -4.35
CA HIS A 29 11.94 9.54 -4.84
C HIS A 29 12.79 10.78 -4.81
N TYR A 30 12.74 11.54 -5.90
CA TYR A 30 13.27 12.89 -6.01
C TYR A 30 12.42 13.68 -6.99
N SER A 31 11.78 14.73 -6.51
CA SER A 31 11.09 15.70 -7.38
C SER A 31 10.86 17.02 -6.65
N GLU A 32 10.55 18.06 -7.44
CA GLU A 32 10.20 19.39 -6.93
C GLU A 32 9.02 19.38 -5.95
N SER A 33 9.00 20.36 -5.05
CA SER A 33 8.08 20.46 -3.93
C SER A 33 6.68 20.91 -4.30
N PHE A 34 6.42 21.38 -5.53
CA PHE A 34 5.03 21.62 -5.95
C PHE A 34 4.19 20.31 -5.94
N LYS A 35 4.82 19.14 -5.76
CA LYS A 35 4.21 17.83 -5.49
C LYS A 35 4.14 17.43 -4.01
N LEU A 36 4.32 18.36 -3.06
CA LEU A 36 4.08 18.15 -1.62
C LEU A 36 2.73 17.47 -1.39
N PRO A 37 2.55 16.72 -0.29
CA PRO A 37 1.28 16.12 0.01
C PRO A 37 0.17 17.17 0.08
N LYS A 38 -0.90 16.97 -0.68
CA LYS A 38 -2.04 17.89 -0.77
C LYS A 38 -3.31 17.23 -0.29
N TYR A 39 -4.20 18.02 0.29
CA TYR A 39 -5.52 17.54 0.68
C TYR A 39 -6.47 17.56 -0.51
N GLU A 40 -6.90 16.40 -0.97
CA GLU A 40 -7.77 16.23 -2.13
C GLU A 40 -8.87 15.20 -1.82
N ASN A 41 -10.12 15.54 -2.17
CA ASN A 41 -11.28 14.64 -1.99
C ASN A 41 -11.33 14.01 -0.59
N GLY A 42 -11.00 14.80 0.43
CA GLY A 42 -11.01 14.38 1.82
C GLY A 42 -9.82 13.51 2.26
N ASN A 43 -8.73 13.38 1.50
CA ASN A 43 -7.54 12.62 1.90
C ASN A 43 -6.26 13.42 1.59
N TYR A 44 -5.22 13.24 2.41
CA TYR A 44 -3.88 13.65 1.99
C TYR A 44 -3.36 12.70 0.93
N VAL A 45 -2.94 13.28 -0.18
CA VAL A 45 -2.40 12.60 -1.35
C VAL A 45 -0.95 12.99 -1.51
N PHE A 46 -0.11 12.01 -1.82
CA PHE A 46 1.27 12.27 -2.24
C PHE A 46 1.59 11.51 -3.54
N TYR A 47 2.56 12.01 -4.29
CA TYR A 47 2.92 11.47 -5.60
C TYR A 47 4.36 10.98 -5.58
N LEU A 48 4.55 9.68 -5.69
CA LEU A 48 5.87 9.04 -5.66
C LEU A 48 6.21 8.44 -7.01
N ASN A 49 7.46 8.57 -7.43
CA ASN A 49 7.96 7.94 -8.66
C ASN A 49 8.71 6.63 -8.40
N TYR A 50 9.00 6.27 -7.13
CA TYR A 50 9.71 5.02 -6.77
C TYR A 50 11.04 4.84 -7.53
N GLY A 51 11.74 5.94 -7.80
CA GLY A 51 13.01 5.98 -8.55
C GLY A 51 12.83 5.90 -10.07
N ASN A 52 11.60 5.82 -10.58
CA ASN A 52 11.29 5.74 -12.00
C ASN A 52 11.12 7.15 -12.60
N ILE A 53 12.25 7.79 -12.95
CA ILE A 53 12.26 9.12 -13.55
C ILE A 53 12.09 9.06 -15.07
N GLU A 54 12.51 7.97 -15.73
CA GLU A 54 12.53 7.83 -17.20
C GLU A 54 11.16 8.01 -17.85
N TYR A 55 10.07 7.74 -17.13
CA TYR A 55 8.70 7.86 -17.66
C TYR A 55 7.90 9.02 -17.07
N TYR A 56 8.51 9.93 -16.29
CA TYR A 56 7.81 10.97 -15.52
C TYR A 56 6.59 10.42 -14.77
N LYS A 57 6.71 9.18 -14.29
CA LYS A 57 5.56 8.43 -13.81
C LYS A 57 5.46 8.54 -12.30
N PHE A 58 4.36 9.12 -11.84
CA PHE A 58 4.09 9.32 -10.44
C PHE A 58 2.85 8.54 -10.04
N PHE A 59 2.99 7.71 -9.02
CA PHE A 59 1.91 6.96 -8.43
C PHE A 59 1.31 7.76 -7.30
N LYS A 60 0.01 7.94 -7.39
CA LYS A 60 -0.77 8.62 -6.36
C LYS A 60 -0.99 7.67 -5.18
N ILE A 61 -0.59 8.11 -3.99
CA ILE A 61 -0.80 7.40 -2.73
C ILE A 61 -1.65 8.25 -1.78
N TYR A 62 -2.34 7.60 -0.86
CA TYR A 62 -3.00 8.23 0.27
C TYR A 62 -2.18 8.05 1.54
N LEU A 63 -2.10 9.10 2.34
CA LEU A 63 -1.52 9.02 3.68
C LEU A 63 -2.61 8.56 4.65
N LYS A 64 -2.32 7.52 5.43
CA LYS A 64 -3.25 6.96 6.43
C LYS A 64 -2.54 6.74 7.76
N LYS A 65 -3.18 7.14 8.86
CA LYS A 65 -2.60 7.04 10.20
C LYS A 65 -3.07 5.80 10.95
N TRP A 66 -2.14 5.04 11.51
CA TRP A 66 -2.46 4.04 12.52
C TRP A 66 -1.44 4.08 13.65
N LYS A 67 -1.91 4.39 14.86
CA LYS A 67 -1.07 4.72 16.01
C LYS A 67 -0.11 5.88 15.67
N ASP A 68 1.19 5.66 15.83
CA ASP A 68 2.30 6.59 15.63
C ASP A 68 2.86 6.60 14.19
N LYS A 69 2.36 5.70 13.33
CA LYS A 69 2.82 5.56 11.95
C LYS A 69 1.82 6.12 10.93
N ILE A 70 2.38 6.66 9.85
CA ILE A 70 1.69 7.02 8.62
C ILE A 70 2.08 6.02 7.54
N TYR A 71 1.07 5.41 6.93
CA TYR A 71 1.18 4.42 5.86
C TYR A 71 0.86 5.08 4.54
N PHE A 72 1.63 4.77 3.53
CA PHE A 72 1.40 5.18 2.16
C PHE A 72 0.60 4.10 1.46
N ILE A 73 -0.67 4.36 1.20
CA ILE A 73 -1.61 3.40 0.62
C ILE A 73 -1.79 3.72 -0.86
N PRO A 74 -1.68 2.74 -1.77
CA PRO A 74 -1.81 3.02 -3.19
C PRO A 74 -3.25 3.43 -3.51
N LYS A 75 -3.43 4.35 -4.46
CA LYS A 75 -4.74 4.54 -5.07
C LYS A 75 -5.00 3.41 -6.06
N TYR A 76 -6.08 2.65 -5.86
CA TYR A 76 -6.38 1.44 -6.64
C TYR A 76 -6.31 1.61 -8.17
N ASN A 77 -6.69 2.78 -8.71
CA ASN A 77 -6.67 3.02 -10.16
C ASN A 77 -5.26 2.92 -10.76
N PHE A 78 -4.21 2.99 -9.95
CA PHE A 78 -2.84 2.80 -10.42
C PHE A 78 -2.43 1.33 -10.41
N CYS A 79 -3.12 0.47 -9.65
CA CYS A 79 -2.73 -0.92 -9.47
C CYS A 79 -2.87 -1.76 -10.75
N ASN A 80 -3.66 -1.30 -11.72
CA ASN A 80 -3.79 -1.95 -13.02
C ASN A 80 -2.81 -1.45 -14.08
N GLU A 81 -2.02 -0.44 -13.78
CA GLU A 81 -1.09 0.12 -14.76
C GLU A 81 0.05 -0.86 -15.02
N LYS A 82 0.39 -1.07 -16.30
CA LYS A 82 1.44 -2.03 -16.72
C LYS A 82 2.78 -1.84 -16.01
N VAL A 83 3.12 -0.59 -15.69
CA VAL A 83 4.38 -0.21 -15.03
C VAL A 83 4.20 0.16 -13.56
N TYR A 84 3.16 -0.36 -12.89
CA TYR A 84 2.93 -0.12 -11.47
C TYR A 84 4.17 -0.42 -10.62
N GLY A 85 4.71 0.62 -9.99
CA GLY A 85 5.97 0.58 -9.23
C GLY A 85 5.79 0.89 -7.74
N TYR A 86 4.57 0.75 -7.20
CA TYR A 86 4.31 1.00 -5.79
C TYR A 86 5.19 0.14 -4.90
N LEU A 87 5.83 0.81 -3.95
CA LEU A 87 6.52 0.20 -2.84
C LEU A 87 5.79 0.60 -1.56
N PRO A 88 5.39 -0.35 -0.70
CA PRO A 88 4.86 -0.04 0.61
C PRO A 88 5.86 0.77 1.44
N LEU A 89 5.41 1.91 1.94
CA LEU A 89 6.21 2.81 2.78
C LEU A 89 5.44 3.19 4.03
N GLU A 90 6.18 3.24 5.13
CA GLU A 90 5.67 3.64 6.44
C GLU A 90 6.66 4.61 7.09
N PHE A 91 6.13 5.68 7.67
CA PHE A 91 6.91 6.73 8.30
C PHE A 91 6.36 7.03 9.69
N LEU A 92 7.22 7.51 10.58
CA LEU A 92 6.74 8.14 11.80
C LEU A 92 6.04 9.44 11.45
N GLU A 93 5.08 9.83 12.29
CA GLU A 93 4.36 11.09 12.13
C GLU A 93 5.30 12.30 11.98
N ASN A 94 6.37 12.34 12.77
CA ASN A 94 7.35 13.43 12.75
C ASN A 94 8.15 13.50 11.44
N ASP A 95 8.33 12.39 10.75
CA ASP A 95 8.99 12.38 9.44
C ASP A 95 8.08 12.97 8.37
N ILE A 96 6.78 12.65 8.40
CA ILE A 96 5.80 13.23 7.48
C ILE A 96 5.66 14.75 7.68
N LYS A 97 5.73 15.25 8.92
CA LYS A 97 5.73 16.70 9.21
C LYS A 97 6.85 17.46 8.49
N LYS A 98 7.94 16.80 8.08
CA LYS A 98 9.04 17.45 7.33
C LYS A 98 8.63 17.83 5.91
N ILE A 99 7.65 17.14 5.34
CA ILE A 99 7.18 17.36 3.96
C ILE A 99 5.75 17.92 3.91
N LEU A 100 5.13 18.27 5.03
CA LEU A 100 3.86 19.01 4.97
C LEU A 100 4.16 20.50 4.85
N GLU A 101 3.32 21.21 4.08
CA GLU A 101 3.37 22.68 4.02
C GLU A 101 3.11 23.29 5.41
N ASN A 102 2.07 22.80 6.09
CA ASN A 102 1.77 23.11 7.48
C ASN A 102 1.76 21.84 8.34
N LYS A 103 2.62 21.81 9.36
CA LYS A 103 2.80 20.64 10.26
C LYS A 103 1.53 20.28 11.04
N GLU A 104 0.63 21.22 11.30
CA GLU A 104 -0.63 20.98 12.00
C GLU A 104 -1.61 20.15 11.17
N GLU A 105 -1.44 20.13 9.84
CA GLU A 105 -2.28 19.37 8.92
C GLU A 105 -2.12 17.87 9.06
N ILE A 106 -1.09 17.41 9.78
CA ILE A 106 -0.94 16.02 10.17
C ILE A 106 -2.21 15.46 10.84
N ASN A 107 -2.96 16.31 11.55
CA ASN A 107 -4.20 15.94 12.24
C ASN A 107 -5.37 15.68 11.28
N LYS A 108 -5.29 16.18 10.05
CA LYS A 108 -6.27 15.94 8.99
C LYS A 108 -6.02 14.59 8.27
N ILE A 109 -4.89 13.94 8.50
CA ILE A 109 -4.62 12.61 7.94
C ILE A 109 -5.60 11.61 8.55
N LYS A 110 -6.39 10.97 7.68
CA LYS A 110 -7.41 10.01 8.08
C LYS A 110 -6.79 8.77 8.71
N LYS A 111 -7.54 8.16 9.63
CA LYS A 111 -7.21 6.86 10.20
C LYS A 111 -7.18 5.79 9.11
N LEU A 112 -6.22 4.86 9.22
CA LEU A 112 -6.16 3.66 8.41
C LEU A 112 -7.39 2.79 8.66
N THR A 113 -7.99 2.31 7.58
CA THR A 113 -9.18 1.45 7.60
C THR A 113 -8.88 0.05 7.07
N ILE A 114 -9.81 -0.88 7.29
CA ILE A 114 -9.74 -2.22 6.68
C ILE A 114 -9.74 -2.14 5.15
N LYS A 115 -10.51 -1.22 4.56
CA LYS A 115 -10.52 -1.01 3.11
C LYS A 115 -9.15 -0.56 2.58
N ASP A 116 -8.42 0.26 3.35
CA ASP A 116 -7.08 0.70 2.96
C ASP A 116 -6.08 -0.47 2.98
N ILE A 117 -6.15 -1.34 3.99
CA ILE A 117 -5.31 -2.55 4.10
C ILE A 117 -5.65 -3.53 2.97
N LEU A 118 -6.93 -3.76 2.70
CA LEU A 118 -7.38 -4.61 1.59
C LEU A 118 -6.91 -4.05 0.24
N CYS A 119 -6.90 -2.73 0.07
CA CYS A 119 -6.38 -2.10 -1.14
C CYS A 119 -4.88 -2.34 -1.31
N GLU A 120 -4.09 -2.14 -0.24
CA GLU A 120 -2.65 -2.42 -0.27
C GLU A 120 -2.39 -3.90 -0.59
N TRP A 121 -3.04 -4.80 0.14
CA TRP A 121 -2.94 -6.24 -0.03
C TRP A 121 -3.29 -6.69 -1.45
N ALA A 122 -4.46 -6.29 -1.95
CA ALA A 122 -4.94 -6.70 -3.27
C ALA A 122 -4.09 -6.11 -4.41
N CYS A 123 -3.48 -4.94 -4.22
CA CYS A 123 -2.56 -4.37 -5.21
C CYS A 123 -1.21 -5.11 -5.27
N ASN A 124 -0.86 -5.87 -4.22
CA ASN A 124 0.32 -6.75 -4.23
C ASN A 124 0.11 -8.04 -5.02
N SER A 125 -1.10 -8.34 -5.50
CA SER A 125 -1.38 -9.54 -6.31
C SER A 125 -0.72 -9.53 -7.69
N GLN A 126 -0.17 -8.39 -8.11
CA GLN A 126 0.36 -8.16 -9.45
C GLN A 126 -0.67 -8.34 -10.58
N PHE A 127 -1.97 -8.39 -10.25
CA PHE A 127 -3.04 -8.39 -11.24
C PHE A 127 -3.10 -7.03 -11.97
N ARG A 128 -3.18 -7.07 -13.31
CA ARG A 128 -3.11 -5.89 -14.18
C ARG A 128 -4.22 -5.89 -15.22
N GLU A 129 -5.43 -5.59 -14.78
CA GLU A 129 -6.56 -5.37 -15.69
C GLU A 129 -7.22 -4.02 -15.49
N PHE A 130 -7.69 -3.43 -16.59
CA PHE A 130 -8.46 -2.18 -16.53
C PHE A 130 -9.70 -2.36 -15.64
N CYS A 131 -9.88 -1.47 -14.67
CA CYS A 131 -10.94 -1.52 -13.67
C CYS A 131 -11.52 -0.12 -13.47
N ASN A 132 -12.84 -0.01 -13.39
CA ASN A 132 -13.54 1.27 -13.23
C ASN A 132 -13.61 1.72 -11.76
N SER A 133 -13.56 0.76 -10.83
CA SER A 133 -13.57 1.02 -9.39
C SER A 133 -12.73 -0.01 -8.64
N PHE A 134 -12.56 0.18 -7.32
CA PHE A 134 -11.89 -0.82 -6.50
C PHE A 134 -12.76 -2.08 -6.37
N GLU A 135 -14.08 -1.92 -6.30
CA GLU A 135 -15.03 -3.03 -6.25
C GLU A 135 -15.00 -3.86 -7.56
N ASP A 136 -14.80 -3.21 -8.71
CA ASP A 136 -14.57 -3.89 -9.99
C ASP A 136 -13.24 -4.66 -9.98
N TYR A 137 -12.17 -4.04 -9.49
CA TYR A 137 -10.86 -4.69 -9.32
C TYR A 137 -10.95 -5.95 -8.44
N GLN A 138 -11.64 -5.86 -7.31
CA GLN A 138 -11.83 -6.98 -6.38
C GLN A 138 -12.55 -8.16 -7.05
N LYS A 139 -13.62 -7.90 -7.80
CA LYS A 139 -14.38 -8.93 -8.52
C LYS A 139 -13.53 -9.61 -9.59
N LYS A 140 -12.83 -8.82 -10.41
CA LYS A 140 -11.97 -9.35 -11.47
C LYS A 140 -10.80 -10.14 -10.91
N LEU A 141 -10.15 -9.64 -9.85
CA LEU A 141 -9.09 -10.36 -9.16
C LEU A 141 -9.62 -11.69 -8.60
N ALA A 142 -10.79 -11.71 -7.97
CA ALA A 142 -11.36 -12.96 -7.45
C ALA A 142 -11.64 -13.99 -8.56
N ASN A 143 -12.11 -13.54 -9.72
CA ASN A 143 -12.35 -14.40 -10.89
C ASN A 143 -11.06 -14.89 -11.55
N GLU A 144 -9.96 -14.17 -11.39
CA GLU A 144 -8.65 -14.52 -11.92
C GLU A 144 -7.94 -15.60 -11.09
N ILE A 145 -8.41 -15.88 -9.87
CA ILE A 145 -7.79 -16.88 -9.00
C ILE A 145 -8.14 -18.29 -9.48
N TYR A 146 -7.13 -18.99 -9.97
CA TYR A 146 -7.22 -20.38 -10.41
C TYR A 146 -7.13 -21.38 -9.24
N PHE A 147 -6.17 -21.17 -8.35
CA PHE A 147 -5.87 -22.10 -7.27
C PHE A 147 -5.31 -21.37 -6.04
N VAL A 148 -5.60 -21.89 -4.84
CA VAL A 148 -5.02 -21.41 -3.58
C VAL A 148 -4.35 -22.59 -2.88
N ASP A 149 -3.10 -22.41 -2.43
CA ASP A 149 -2.31 -23.40 -1.70
C ASP A 149 -2.76 -23.55 -0.23
N ASN A 150 -4.06 -23.79 -0.07
CA ASN A 150 -4.74 -24.02 1.19
C ASN A 150 -6.10 -24.64 0.87
N GLU A 151 -6.28 -25.92 1.19
CA GLU A 151 -7.52 -26.66 0.87
C GLU A 151 -8.78 -25.96 1.37
N ILE A 152 -8.73 -25.42 2.60
CA ILE A 152 -9.87 -24.72 3.20
C ILE A 152 -10.26 -23.56 2.30
N ILE A 153 -9.32 -22.69 1.93
CA ILE A 153 -9.61 -21.53 1.07
C ILE A 153 -10.04 -21.99 -0.33
N ASN A 154 -9.30 -22.93 -0.91
CA ASN A 154 -9.45 -23.42 -2.27
C ASN A 154 -10.84 -24.02 -2.57
N ASN A 155 -11.48 -24.64 -1.58
CA ASN A 155 -12.80 -25.28 -1.76
C ASN A 155 -13.95 -24.31 -2.11
N ASP A 156 -13.78 -23.01 -1.88
CA ASP A 156 -14.75 -21.97 -2.26
C ASP A 156 -14.03 -20.62 -2.40
N ILE A 157 -13.23 -20.49 -3.46
CA ILE A 157 -12.41 -19.29 -3.70
C ILE A 157 -13.30 -18.05 -3.82
N SER A 158 -14.30 -18.10 -4.70
CA SER A 158 -15.18 -16.96 -4.97
C SER A 158 -15.90 -16.48 -3.69
N GLY A 159 -16.57 -17.39 -2.97
CA GLY A 159 -17.32 -17.02 -1.78
C GLY A 159 -16.43 -16.51 -0.64
N LYS A 160 -15.22 -17.05 -0.49
CA LYS A 160 -14.27 -16.55 0.52
C LYS A 160 -13.68 -15.19 0.15
N PHE A 161 -13.28 -14.98 -1.10
CA PHE A 161 -12.76 -13.68 -1.52
C PHE A 161 -13.81 -12.58 -1.45
N GLU A 162 -15.07 -12.87 -1.78
CA GLU A 162 -16.18 -11.95 -1.56
C GLU A 162 -16.30 -11.55 -0.07
N LYS A 163 -16.20 -12.52 0.85
CA LYS A 163 -16.21 -12.24 2.30
C LYS A 163 -15.01 -11.41 2.75
N ILE A 164 -13.79 -11.71 2.27
CA ILE A 164 -12.57 -10.93 2.59
C ILE A 164 -12.74 -9.48 2.15
N PHE A 165 -13.14 -9.27 0.89
CA PHE A 165 -13.32 -7.92 0.33
C PHE A 165 -14.48 -7.16 0.97
N GLY A 166 -15.49 -7.88 1.47
CA GLY A 166 -16.62 -7.34 2.22
C GLY A 166 -16.32 -7.00 3.68
N MET A 167 -15.14 -7.30 4.22
CA MET A 167 -14.81 -7.04 5.62
C MET A 167 -14.78 -5.53 5.92
N LYS A 168 -15.59 -5.12 6.90
CA LYS A 168 -15.68 -3.71 7.33
C LYS A 168 -15.03 -3.46 8.69
N ASN A 169 -15.19 -4.41 9.62
CA ASN A 169 -14.79 -4.25 11.02
C ASN A 169 -13.87 -5.39 11.44
N LYS A 170 -12.58 -5.09 11.54
CA LYS A 170 -11.56 -6.02 12.04
C LYS A 170 -10.60 -5.31 12.96
N LYS A 171 -10.08 -6.06 13.93
CA LYS A 171 -8.97 -5.60 14.76
C LYS A 171 -7.72 -5.59 13.90
N ILE A 172 -7.23 -4.40 13.58
CA ILE A 172 -5.93 -4.21 12.93
C ILE A 172 -4.85 -4.58 13.94
N GLU A 173 -3.95 -5.46 13.54
CA GLU A 173 -2.83 -5.95 14.34
C GLU A 173 -1.50 -5.46 13.76
N LYS A 174 -0.55 -5.16 14.64
CA LYS A 174 0.82 -4.84 14.21
C LYS A 174 1.51 -6.16 13.88
N ILE A 175 2.15 -6.23 12.73
CA ILE A 175 2.96 -7.38 12.32
C ILE A 175 4.40 -6.94 12.14
N ASN A 176 5.35 -7.84 12.43
CA ASN A 176 6.75 -7.62 12.10
C ASN A 176 7.01 -8.20 10.70
N VAL A 177 7.30 -7.36 9.72
CA VAL A 177 7.50 -7.78 8.33
C VAL A 177 8.68 -8.76 8.21
N GLU A 178 9.77 -8.55 8.95
CA GLU A 178 10.94 -9.45 8.96
C GLU A 178 10.64 -10.82 9.60
N GLU A 179 9.70 -10.86 10.54
CA GLU A 179 9.21 -12.12 11.11
C GLU A 179 8.32 -12.83 10.08
N VAL A 180 7.44 -12.07 9.41
CA VAL A 180 6.49 -12.56 8.42
C VAL A 180 7.19 -13.24 7.23
N GLU A 181 8.37 -12.78 6.83
CA GLU A 181 9.21 -13.46 5.81
C GLU A 181 9.59 -14.90 6.18
N LYS A 182 9.61 -15.24 7.47
CA LYS A 182 9.98 -16.56 7.99
C LYS A 182 8.77 -17.46 8.25
N LEU A 183 7.55 -16.95 8.07
CA LEU A 183 6.31 -17.67 8.31
C LEU A 183 5.84 -18.39 7.05
N ASP A 184 5.11 -19.49 7.24
CA ASP A 184 4.47 -20.23 6.16
C ASP A 184 3.54 -19.31 5.35
N LYS A 185 3.80 -19.23 4.05
CA LYS A 185 3.00 -18.45 3.10
C LYS A 185 1.94 -19.32 2.47
N ILE A 186 0.79 -18.71 2.18
CA ILE A 186 -0.25 -19.31 1.36
C ILE A 186 -0.27 -18.54 0.06
N SER A 187 0.09 -19.24 -1.00
CA SER A 187 0.17 -18.71 -2.34
C SER A 187 -1.14 -18.86 -3.09
N ILE A 188 -1.41 -17.88 -3.94
CA ILE A 188 -2.53 -17.83 -4.85
C ILE A 188 -1.99 -17.82 -6.26
N TYR A 189 -2.53 -18.68 -7.08
CA TYR A 189 -2.14 -18.83 -8.47
C TYR A 189 -3.22 -18.19 -9.32
N LEU A 190 -2.83 -17.19 -10.09
CA LEU A 190 -3.67 -16.48 -11.03
C LEU A 190 -3.65 -17.19 -12.39
N GLU A 191 -4.76 -17.13 -13.14
CA GLU A 191 -4.88 -17.70 -14.49
C GLU A 191 -3.79 -17.19 -15.45
N ASN A 192 -3.38 -15.92 -15.31
CA ASN A 192 -2.25 -15.34 -16.04
C ASN A 192 -0.85 -15.88 -15.66
N GLY A 193 -0.77 -16.87 -14.77
CA GLY A 193 0.47 -17.52 -14.34
C GLY A 193 1.24 -16.79 -13.23
N LYS A 194 0.71 -15.69 -12.70
CA LYS A 194 1.31 -15.00 -11.54
C LYS A 194 1.02 -15.75 -10.25
N VAL A 195 2.03 -15.78 -9.38
CA VAL A 195 1.91 -16.31 -8.02
C VAL A 195 1.92 -15.14 -7.04
N TRP A 196 0.91 -15.10 -6.19
CA TRP A 196 0.75 -14.09 -5.16
C TRP A 196 0.76 -14.75 -3.78
N GLU A 197 1.80 -14.48 -2.99
CA GLU A 197 1.85 -14.86 -1.57
C GLU A 197 0.84 -14.00 -0.79
N ALA A 198 -0.43 -14.38 -0.81
CA ALA A 198 -1.50 -13.53 -0.34
C ALA A 198 -1.70 -13.61 1.18
N PHE A 199 -1.36 -14.74 1.81
CA PHE A 199 -1.54 -14.89 3.25
C PHE A 199 -0.30 -15.47 3.90
N PHE A 200 -0.24 -15.35 5.22
CA PHE A 200 0.71 -16.07 6.04
C PHE A 200 0.02 -16.69 7.25
N LYS A 201 0.62 -17.77 7.77
CA LYS A 201 0.12 -18.47 8.95
C LYS A 201 0.94 -18.08 10.18
N LYS A 202 0.25 -17.74 11.27
CA LYS A 202 0.84 -17.47 12.59
C LYS A 202 -0.04 -18.07 13.66
N ASP A 203 0.51 -18.93 14.52
CA ASP A 203 -0.22 -19.52 15.66
C ASP A 203 -1.56 -20.19 15.26
N LYS A 204 -1.56 -20.95 14.15
CA LYS A 204 -2.74 -21.59 13.52
C LYS A 204 -3.77 -20.61 12.94
N LYS A 205 -3.51 -19.31 12.98
CA LYS A 205 -4.32 -18.27 12.38
C LYS A 205 -3.75 -17.85 11.03
N ILE A 206 -4.61 -17.32 10.17
CA ILE A 206 -4.28 -16.84 8.82
C ILE A 206 -4.52 -15.33 8.79
N TYR A 207 -3.54 -14.61 8.28
CA TYR A 207 -3.52 -13.17 8.17
C TYR A 207 -3.25 -12.76 6.73
N LEU A 208 -3.67 -11.56 6.34
CA LEU A 208 -3.27 -10.98 5.05
C LEU A 208 -1.76 -10.73 5.03
N ASN A 209 -1.08 -11.17 3.97
CA ASN A 209 0.33 -10.84 3.72
C ASN A 209 0.41 -9.47 3.04
N THR A 210 0.42 -8.43 3.87
CA THR A 210 0.54 -7.04 3.45
C THR A 210 2.00 -6.65 3.34
N GLY A 211 2.29 -5.62 2.55
CA GLY A 211 3.64 -5.05 2.45
C GLY A 211 3.99 -4.04 3.55
N ILE A 212 3.05 -3.79 4.48
CA ILE A 212 3.16 -2.82 5.57
C ILE A 212 3.11 -3.51 6.94
N SER A 213 3.56 -2.85 8.02
CA SER A 213 3.60 -3.45 9.38
C SER A 213 2.23 -3.62 10.07
N VAL A 214 1.15 -3.74 9.30
CA VAL A 214 -0.22 -3.96 9.81
C VAL A 214 -1.00 -4.94 8.94
N SER A 215 -1.79 -5.78 9.58
CA SER A 215 -2.67 -6.76 8.94
C SER A 215 -3.88 -7.06 9.84
N PHE A 216 -4.70 -8.04 9.47
CA PHE A 216 -5.76 -8.58 10.30
C PHE A 216 -6.02 -10.06 9.99
N GLU A 217 -6.54 -10.76 10.99
CA GLU A 217 -6.88 -12.17 10.94
C GLU A 217 -8.15 -12.42 10.11
N ILE A 218 -8.13 -13.48 9.29
CA ILE A 218 -9.23 -13.88 8.42
C ILE A 218 -9.85 -15.24 8.80
N ASN A 219 -9.50 -15.84 9.93
CA ASN A 219 -9.99 -17.17 10.30
C ASN A 219 -11.52 -17.35 10.31
N GLU A 220 -12.30 -16.30 10.52
CA GLU A 220 -13.77 -16.41 10.55
C GLU A 220 -14.40 -16.83 9.21
N ILE A 221 -13.65 -16.74 8.11
CA ILE A 221 -14.11 -17.11 6.77
C ILE A 221 -13.58 -18.48 6.30
N LEU A 222 -12.74 -19.12 7.13
CA LEU A 222 -12.15 -20.44 6.89
C LEU A 222 -13.02 -21.51 7.55
#